data_AF-A0A7K9YNA0-F1
#
_entry.id   AF-A0A7K9YNA0-F1
#
_cell.length_a   1.000
_cell.length_b   1.000
_cell.length_c   1.000
_cell.angle_alpha   90.00
_cell.angle_beta   90.00
_cell.angle_gamma   90.00
#
_symmetry.space_group_name_H-M   'P 1'
#
loop_
_entity.id
_entity.type
_entity.pdbx_description
1 polymer ?
#
loop_
_entity_poly.entity_id
_entity_poly.type
_entity_poly.pdbx_seq_one_letter_code
_entity_poly.pdbx_strand_id
1 'polypeptide(L)'
;MGTNVTVRCRNSYRGATFLHKDGRRAPVQCQDVTDGDTATFTLLGVTPTDSGAYRCSYHPKGYPFLSSPLGDSVTLEVTLTPAPSGLTVGSRGNPVVGVVRCCAAVLVLGLGAFFVFDARNLWIQRDENPGGGGP
;
A
#
# COMPACT_ATOMS: atom_id res chain seq x y z
N MET A 1 -17.92 -13.15 1.33
CA MET A 1 -18.17 -13.90 0.09
C MET A 1 -17.09 -13.54 -0.90
N GLY A 2 -16.53 -14.52 -1.61
CA GLY A 2 -15.51 -14.29 -2.63
C GLY A 2 -16.07 -13.60 -3.88
N THR A 3 -15.19 -13.01 -4.69
CA THR A 3 -15.54 -12.45 -6.01
C THR A 3 -15.50 -13.53 -7.10
N ASN A 4 -16.10 -13.26 -8.26
CA ASN A 4 -15.95 -14.15 -9.41
C ASN A 4 -14.76 -13.69 -10.24
N VAL A 5 -13.89 -14.64 -10.61
CA VAL A 5 -12.71 -14.38 -11.43
C VAL A 5 -12.83 -15.17 -12.71
N THR A 6 -12.45 -14.55 -13.83
CA THR A 6 -12.51 -15.18 -15.15
C THR A 6 -11.11 -15.35 -15.72
N VAL A 7 -10.75 -16.57 -16.07
CA VAL A 7 -9.50 -16.91 -16.76
C VAL A 7 -9.80 -17.16 -18.24
N ARG A 8 -9.05 -16.51 -19.12
CA ARG A 8 -9.23 -16.62 -20.58
C ARG A 8 -8.01 -17.25 -21.23
N CYS A 9 -8.23 -18.30 -21.99
CA CYS A 9 -7.19 -18.99 -22.76
C CYS A 9 -7.44 -18.77 -24.24
N ARG A 10 -6.49 -18.18 -24.96
CA ARG A 10 -6.63 -17.92 -26.40
C ARG A 10 -6.06 -19.07 -27.21
N ASN A 11 -6.81 -19.56 -28.19
CA ASN A 11 -6.34 -20.57 -29.12
C ASN A 11 -7.10 -20.46 -30.46
N SER A 12 -6.37 -20.49 -31.57
CA SER A 12 -6.92 -20.43 -32.93
C SER A 12 -7.50 -21.75 -33.44
N TYR A 13 -7.38 -22.83 -32.66
CA TYR A 13 -7.83 -24.17 -33.06
C TYR A 13 -9.15 -24.57 -32.36
N ARG A 14 -9.97 -25.38 -33.05
CA ARG A 14 -11.26 -25.91 -32.55
C ARG A 14 -11.06 -27.21 -31.78
N GLY A 15 -11.54 -27.28 -30.54
CA GLY A 15 -11.39 -28.45 -29.69
C GLY A 15 -11.64 -28.16 -28.21
N ALA A 16 -11.22 -29.07 -27.35
CA ALA A 16 -11.41 -28.95 -25.90
C ALA A 16 -10.24 -28.18 -25.28
N THR A 17 -10.53 -27.16 -24.49
CA THR A 17 -9.55 -26.45 -23.67
C THR A 17 -9.75 -26.85 -22.21
N PHE A 18 -8.66 -27.07 -21.51
CA PHE A 18 -8.63 -27.50 -20.11
C PHE A 18 -7.89 -26.47 -19.28
N LEU A 19 -8.49 -26.05 -18.18
CA LEU A 19 -7.85 -25.20 -17.18
C LEU A 19 -7.25 -26.09 -16.08
N HIS A 20 -5.96 -25.92 -15.83
CA HIS A 20 -5.20 -26.62 -14.79
C HIS A 20 -4.85 -25.64 -13.67
N LYS A 21 -4.78 -26.16 -12.45
CA LYS A 21 -4.26 -25.44 -11.28
C LYS A 21 -3.06 -26.20 -10.73
N ASP A 22 -1.98 -25.49 -10.44
CA ASP A 22 -0.79 -26.10 -9.84
C ASP A 22 -1.14 -26.78 -8.51
N GLY A 23 -0.51 -27.93 -8.27
CA GLY A 23 -0.82 -28.80 -7.12
C GLY A 23 -2.05 -29.69 -7.31
N ARG A 24 -2.80 -29.57 -8.42
CA ARG A 24 -3.91 -30.48 -8.74
C ARG A 24 -3.57 -31.37 -9.93
N ARG A 25 -3.84 -32.67 -9.80
CA ARG A 25 -3.55 -33.66 -10.86
C ARG A 25 -4.52 -33.59 -12.04
N ALA A 26 -5.78 -33.28 -11.76
CA ALA A 26 -6.84 -33.20 -12.76
C ALA A 26 -7.14 -31.73 -13.11
N PRO A 27 -7.57 -31.44 -14.35
CA PRO A 27 -8.08 -30.13 -14.72
C PRO A 27 -9.19 -29.67 -13.78
N VAL A 28 -9.25 -28.37 -13.49
CA VAL A 28 -10.30 -27.78 -12.68
C VAL A 28 -11.58 -27.50 -13.48
N GLN A 29 -11.44 -27.17 -14.76
CA GLN A 29 -12.55 -26.93 -15.69
C GLN A 29 -12.16 -27.34 -17.11
N CYS A 30 -13.15 -27.70 -17.94
CA CYS A 30 -12.98 -27.93 -19.36
C CYS A 30 -14.06 -27.18 -20.16
N GLN A 31 -13.72 -26.79 -21.38
CA GLN A 31 -14.64 -26.12 -22.29
C GLN A 31 -14.33 -26.53 -23.73
N ASP A 32 -15.35 -27.03 -24.43
CA ASP A 32 -15.29 -27.26 -25.87
C ASP A 32 -15.52 -25.95 -26.63
N VAL A 33 -14.50 -25.52 -27.37
CA VAL A 33 -14.53 -24.27 -28.14
C VAL A 33 -14.86 -24.61 -29.58
N THR A 34 -16.12 -24.38 -29.96
CA THR A 34 -16.59 -24.67 -31.31
C THR A 34 -16.11 -23.63 -32.32
N ASP A 35 -16.14 -22.33 -32.00
CA ASP A 35 -15.85 -21.23 -32.95
C ASP A 35 -14.46 -20.56 -32.80
N GLY A 36 -13.54 -21.24 -32.10
CA GLY A 36 -12.09 -21.08 -32.25
C GLY A 36 -11.53 -19.67 -32.04
N ASP A 37 -11.63 -19.14 -30.81
CA ASP A 37 -10.79 -17.97 -30.47
C ASP A 37 -10.38 -17.95 -29.01
N THR A 38 -11.32 -18.12 -28.07
CA THR A 38 -11.00 -18.01 -26.63
C THR A 38 -11.88 -18.91 -25.79
N ALA A 39 -11.26 -19.77 -24.97
CA ALA A 39 -11.92 -20.46 -23.87
C ALA A 39 -12.00 -19.53 -22.65
N THR A 40 -13.14 -19.52 -21.98
CA THR A 40 -13.43 -18.66 -20.82
C THR A 40 -13.90 -19.53 -19.65
N PHE A 41 -13.13 -19.48 -18.57
CA PHE A 41 -13.35 -20.24 -17.35
C PHE A 41 -13.68 -19.30 -16.20
N THR A 42 -14.79 -19.53 -15.50
CA THR A 42 -15.22 -18.67 -14.39
C THR A 42 -15.07 -19.42 -13.07
N LEU A 43 -14.23 -18.90 -12.19
CA LEU A 43 -14.05 -19.32 -10.81
C LEU A 43 -15.04 -18.53 -9.95
N LEU A 44 -16.03 -19.21 -9.39
CA LEU A 44 -17.10 -18.58 -8.62
C LEU A 44 -16.69 -18.47 -7.14
N GLY A 45 -16.95 -17.30 -6.54
CA GLY A 45 -16.80 -17.11 -5.10
C GLY A 45 -15.39 -17.39 -4.58
N VAL A 46 -14.36 -16.86 -5.24
CA VAL A 46 -12.96 -17.21 -4.95
C VAL A 46 -12.56 -16.93 -3.50
N THR A 47 -11.81 -17.84 -2.92
CA THR A 47 -11.31 -17.81 -1.55
C THR A 47 -9.78 -17.84 -1.53
N PRO A 48 -9.13 -17.55 -0.39
CA PRO A 48 -7.67 -17.68 -0.29
C PRO A 48 -7.13 -19.04 -0.71
N THR A 49 -7.90 -20.14 -0.56
CA THR A 49 -7.52 -21.48 -1.01
C THR A 49 -7.52 -21.66 -2.52
N ASP A 50 -8.20 -20.78 -3.26
CA ASP A 50 -8.19 -20.76 -4.72
C ASP A 50 -6.95 -20.05 -5.27
N SER A 51 -6.16 -19.39 -4.42
CA SER A 51 -4.88 -18.80 -4.84
C SER A 51 -3.94 -19.85 -5.43
N GLY A 52 -3.14 -19.44 -6.41
CA GLY A 52 -2.17 -20.30 -7.08
C GLY A 52 -2.05 -20.00 -8.56
N ALA A 53 -1.19 -20.77 -9.22
CA ALA A 53 -0.94 -20.66 -10.65
C ALA A 53 -1.92 -21.51 -11.45
N TYR A 54 -2.44 -20.92 -12.53
CA TYR A 54 -3.36 -21.54 -13.47
C TYR A 54 -2.77 -21.54 -14.87
N ARG A 55 -2.95 -22.64 -15.59
CA ARG A 55 -2.41 -22.86 -16.94
C ARG A 55 -3.41 -23.58 -17.81
N CYS A 56 -3.39 -23.34 -19.12
CA CYS A 56 -4.31 -23.98 -20.05
C CYS A 56 -3.60 -25.04 -20.90
N SER A 57 -4.30 -26.14 -21.22
CA SER A 57 -3.91 -27.04 -22.31
C SER A 57 -5.08 -27.25 -23.27
N TYR A 58 -4.78 -27.76 -24.46
CA TYR A 58 -5.74 -27.90 -25.53
C TYR A 58 -5.67 -29.28 -26.20
N HIS A 59 -6.83 -29.86 -26.47
CA HIS A 59 -6.98 -31.11 -27.20
C HIS A 59 -7.68 -30.82 -28.53
N PRO A 60 -7.02 -31.08 -29.68
CA PRO A 60 -7.63 -30.87 -30.98
C PRO A 60 -8.90 -31.70 -31.18
N LYS A 61 -9.90 -31.12 -31.83
CA LYS A 61 -11.12 -31.85 -32.22
C LYS A 61 -10.74 -33.07 -33.07
N GLY A 62 -11.27 -34.23 -32.70
CA GLY A 62 -10.97 -35.51 -33.34
C GLY A 62 -9.75 -36.26 -32.78
N TYR A 63 -8.97 -35.63 -31.89
CA TYR A 63 -7.77 -36.22 -31.28
C TYR A 63 -7.82 -36.10 -29.75
N PRO A 64 -8.74 -36.81 -29.07
CA PRO A 64 -8.99 -36.62 -27.63
C PRO A 64 -7.81 -37.04 -26.74
N PHE A 65 -6.90 -37.88 -27.24
CA PHE A 65 -5.71 -38.33 -26.52
C PHE A 65 -4.48 -37.43 -26.75
N LEU A 66 -4.56 -36.49 -27.70
CA LEU A 66 -3.47 -35.56 -27.97
C LEU A 66 -3.69 -34.28 -27.15
N SER A 67 -2.68 -33.88 -26.37
CA SER A 67 -2.71 -32.63 -25.61
C SER A 67 -1.57 -31.72 -26.04
N SER A 68 -1.85 -30.42 -26.13
CA SER A 68 -0.81 -29.41 -26.24
C SER A 68 0.02 -29.35 -24.95
N PRO A 69 1.25 -28.81 -25.00
CA PRO A 69 1.93 -28.34 -23.81
C PRO A 69 1.06 -27.33 -23.04
N LEU A 70 1.35 -27.16 -21.75
CA LEU A 70 0.73 -26.10 -20.95
C LEU A 70 1.17 -24.74 -21.49
N GLY A 71 0.20 -23.85 -21.70
CA GLY A 71 0.44 -22.47 -22.07
C GLY A 71 1.03 -21.64 -20.92
N ASP A 72 0.95 -20.32 -21.07
CA ASP A 72 1.41 -19.37 -20.07
C ASP A 72 0.69 -19.53 -18.73
N SER A 73 1.39 -19.14 -17.66
CA SER A 73 0.90 -19.22 -16.30
C SER A 73 0.32 -17.89 -15.83
N VAL A 74 -0.83 -17.95 -15.17
CA VAL A 74 -1.45 -16.80 -14.51
C VAL A 74 -1.63 -17.13 -13.03
N THR A 75 -1.08 -16.28 -12.17
CA THR A 75 -1.20 -16.45 -10.71
C THR A 75 -2.39 -15.67 -10.19
N LEU A 76 -3.32 -16.37 -9.53
CA LEU A 76 -4.40 -15.78 -8.78
C LEU A 76 -3.97 -15.63 -7.31
N GLU A 77 -4.10 -14.41 -6.78
CA GLU A 77 -3.87 -14.11 -5.37
C GLU A 77 -5.17 -13.56 -4.77
N VAL A 78 -5.65 -14.20 -3.70
CA VAL A 78 -6.87 -13.78 -3.01
C VAL A 78 -6.55 -13.44 -1.55
N THR A 79 -6.59 -12.15 -1.23
CA THR A 79 -6.39 -11.64 0.13
C THR A 79 -7.73 -11.47 0.85
N LEU A 80 -7.77 -11.80 2.14
CA LEU A 80 -8.87 -11.40 3.00
C LEU A 80 -8.77 -9.90 3.24
N THR A 81 -9.67 -9.10 2.66
CA THR A 81 -9.75 -7.68 2.97
C THR A 81 -10.19 -7.52 4.44
N PRO A 82 -9.33 -7.00 5.34
CA PRO A 82 -9.78 -6.62 6.66
C PRO A 82 -10.79 -5.48 6.48
N ALA A 83 -11.90 -5.52 7.23
CA ALA A 83 -12.82 -4.39 7.24
C ALA A 83 -12.03 -3.09 7.48
N PRO A 84 -12.32 -1.99 6.76
CA PRO A 84 -11.59 -0.75 6.91
C PRO A 84 -11.77 -0.27 8.34
N SER A 85 -10.74 -0.51 9.15
CA SER A 85 -10.62 0.05 10.48
C SER A 85 -10.25 1.51 10.26
N GLY A 86 -11.27 2.35 10.13
CA GLY A 86 -11.16 3.80 10.10
C GLY A 86 -10.72 4.31 11.47
N LEU A 87 -9.48 4.01 11.87
CA LEU A 87 -8.77 4.66 12.94
C LEU A 87 -7.35 4.88 12.45
N THR A 88 -7.16 5.99 11.75
CA THR A 88 -5.89 6.70 11.77
C THR A 88 -5.56 6.97 13.24
N VAL A 89 -4.80 6.07 13.86
CA VAL A 89 -4.06 6.35 15.08
C VAL A 89 -3.06 7.42 14.70
N GLY A 90 -3.47 8.66 14.90
CA GLY A 90 -2.63 9.84 14.77
C GLY A 90 -1.40 9.63 15.62
N SER A 91 -0.26 9.65 14.93
CA SER A 91 1.11 9.61 15.43
C SER A 91 1.24 10.09 16.87
N ARG A 92 1.72 9.20 17.73
CA ARG A 92 2.14 9.46 19.10
C ARG A 92 3.34 10.41 19.05
N GLY A 93 3.08 11.72 18.95
CA GLY A 93 4.11 12.74 18.93
C GLY A 93 4.97 12.66 20.19
N ASN A 94 6.29 12.68 20.01
CA ASN A 94 7.26 12.59 21.11
C ASN A 94 7.16 13.84 22.02
N PRO A 95 6.76 13.72 23.30
CA PRO A 95 6.55 14.87 24.20
C PRO A 95 7.83 15.71 24.40
N VAL A 96 8.99 15.09 24.17
CA VAL A 96 10.31 15.75 24.25
C VAL A 96 10.40 16.95 23.29
N VAL A 97 9.80 16.86 22.09
CA VAL A 97 9.84 17.96 21.11
C VAL A 97 9.01 19.16 21.59
N GLY A 98 7.91 18.91 22.31
CA GLY A 98 7.09 19.98 22.91
C GLY A 98 7.82 20.70 24.04
N VAL A 99 8.52 19.95 24.91
CA VAL A 99 9.29 20.51 26.03
C VAL A 99 10.44 21.38 25.53
N VAL A 100 11.24 20.91 24.57
CA VAL A 100 12.38 21.65 24.02
C VAL A 100 11.94 22.99 23.41
N ARG A 101 10.80 23.01 22.71
CA ARG A 101 10.25 24.23 22.10
C ARG A 101 9.79 25.25 23.15
N CYS A 102 9.26 24.78 24.28
CA CYS A 102 8.84 25.65 25.40
C CYS A 102 10.05 26.27 26.11
N CYS A 103 11.10 25.47 26.38
CA CYS A 103 12.32 25.96 27.02
C CYS A 103 13.02 27.05 26.20
N ALA A 104 13.09 26.89 24.87
CA ALA A 104 13.69 27.90 24.00
C ALA A 104 12.94 29.24 24.07
N ALA A 105 11.59 29.23 24.10
CA ALA A 105 10.80 30.45 24.16
C ALA A 105 10.99 31.21 25.49
N VAL A 106 11.03 30.49 26.62
CA VAL A 106 11.24 31.10 27.95
C VAL A 106 12.62 31.73 28.04
N LEU A 107 13.65 31.05 27.54
CA LEU A 107 15.02 31.58 27.53
C LEU A 107 15.15 32.85 26.67
N VAL A 108 14.54 32.87 25.48
CA VAL A 108 14.58 34.04 24.60
C VAL A 108 13.85 35.24 25.23
N LEU A 109 12.67 35.02 25.82
CA LEU A 109 11.90 36.08 26.49
C LEU A 109 12.61 36.61 27.75
N GLY A 110 13.17 35.71 28.56
CA GLY A 110 13.90 36.08 29.78
C GLY A 110 15.17 36.89 29.48
N LEU A 111 15.98 36.46 28.52
CA LEU A 111 17.18 37.19 28.10
C LEU A 111 16.82 38.55 27.51
N GLY A 112 15.79 38.62 26.65
CA GLY A 112 15.33 39.89 26.07
C GLY A 112 14.88 40.89 27.13
N ALA A 113 14.08 40.45 28.11
CA ALA A 113 13.63 41.30 29.21
C ALA A 113 14.79 41.77 30.10
N PHE A 114 15.78 40.90 30.36
CA PHE A 114 16.97 41.25 31.12
C PHE A 114 17.80 42.35 30.42
N PHE A 115 18.08 42.20 29.13
CA PHE A 115 18.81 43.23 28.37
C PHE A 115 18.07 44.58 28.35
N VAL A 116 16.74 44.58 28.26
CA VAL A 116 15.93 45.82 28.32
C VAL A 116 15.98 46.45 29.71
N PHE A 117 15.92 45.64 30.77
CA PHE A 117 15.99 46.12 32.14
C PHE A 117 17.37 46.69 32.46
N ASP A 118 18.43 45.97 32.08
CA ASP A 118 19.83 46.41 32.26
C ASP A 118 20.10 47.70 31.49
N ALA A 119 19.63 47.79 30.24
CA ALA A 119 19.68 49.03 29.47
C ALA A 119 18.92 50.16 30.19
N ARG A 120 17.68 49.95 30.64
CA ARG A 120 16.95 51.00 31.36
C ARG A 120 17.62 51.41 32.66
N ASN A 121 18.19 50.48 33.40
CA ASN A 121 18.91 50.75 34.64
C ASN A 121 20.21 51.54 34.39
N LEU A 122 20.95 51.21 33.33
CA LEU A 122 22.13 51.96 32.88
C LEU A 122 21.78 53.38 32.41
N TRP A 123 20.62 53.54 31.76
CA TRP A 123 20.13 54.87 31.37
C TRP A 123 19.68 55.69 32.58
N ILE A 124 18.98 55.09 33.56
CA ILE A 124 18.58 55.76 34.81
C ILE A 124 19.80 56.24 35.59
N GLN A 125 20.86 55.42 35.71
CA GLN A 125 22.11 55.87 36.34
C GLN A 125 22.82 56.99 35.57
N ARG A 126 22.60 57.12 34.25
CA ARG A 126 23.24 58.14 33.42
C ARG A 126 22.54 59.50 33.54
N ASP A 127 21.22 59.51 33.68
CA ASP A 127 20.45 60.75 33.91
C ASP A 127 20.64 61.30 35.34
N GLU A 128 21.06 60.45 36.30
CA GLU A 128 21.36 60.85 37.68
C GLU A 128 22.78 61.39 37.90
N ASN A 129 23.60 61.50 36.84
CA ASN A 129 24.93 62.14 36.90
C ASN A 129 25.01 63.42 36.03
N PRO A 130 24.46 64.55 36.49
CA PRO A 130 24.93 65.85 36.04
C PRO A 130 26.31 66.09 36.66
N GLY A 131 27.34 65.97 35.81
CA GLY A 131 28.74 66.09 36.18
C GLY A 131 29.07 67.35 37.00
N GLY A 132 29.97 67.16 37.96
CA GLY A 132 30.51 68.24 38.78
C GLY A 132 31.48 69.17 38.06
N GLY A 133 31.46 70.44 38.47
CA GLY A 133 32.64 71.15 38.98
C GLY A 133 33.59 71.88 38.01
N GLY A 134 33.41 73.22 37.93
CA GLY A 134 34.48 74.24 37.90
C GLY A 134 35.03 74.66 36.52
N PRO A 135 35.88 75.72 36.45
CA PRO A 135 36.30 76.70 37.47
C PRO A 135 35.50 78.01 37.49
#